data_AF-A0A254RD41-F1
#
_entry.id   AF-A0A254RD41-F1
#
_cell.length_a   1.000
_cell.length_b   1.000
_cell.length_c   1.000
_cell.angle_alpha   90.00
_cell.angle_beta   90.00
_cell.angle_gamma   90.00
#
_symmetry.space_group_name_H-M   'P 1'
#
loop_
_entity.id
_entity.type
_entity.pdbx_description
1 polymer ?
#
loop_
_entity_poly.entity_id
_entity_poly.type
_entity_poly.pdbx_seq_one_letter_code
_entity_poly.pdbx_strand_id
1 'polypeptide(L)'
;MLAFVVGFAKPAQKPVPAKGSPAAPARLIGAVDSRTEFPGARMFSVLDSVGGTGTWMEWDVNGIRDPSVMYVLDPLLKSANKPKMVWVISEREKPLMAVLLPKGAGEVLAFYELAALDAKPVPLQMNRVLSPDVVFRDYRQVSTSEFVHLDRPSLKATATEKSIRFTYTNPDASPLRFDSDFTKKTVVEKKNEVRNYHDFFEYEYVLMLRAFVQSTRGLFNWQAWHWYMPAFNARAMISDKELEAILSKGVPPQSITIFKMKAEGGQWVEFKTSGNGFYEMVITNP
;
A
#
# COMPACT_ATOMS: atom_id res chain seq x y z
N MET A 1 -58.63 16.56 32.09
CA MET A 1 -57.20 16.38 32.40
C MET A 1 -56.73 15.13 31.67
N LEU A 2 -56.07 15.29 30.52
CA LEU A 2 -55.41 14.20 29.78
C LEU A 2 -53.92 14.50 29.83
N ALA A 3 -53.16 13.65 30.53
CA ALA A 3 -51.72 13.76 30.63
C ALA A 3 -51.07 12.99 29.46
N PHE A 4 -50.34 13.71 28.60
CA PHE A 4 -49.42 13.10 27.64
C PHE A 4 -48.04 12.97 28.30
N VAL A 5 -47.59 11.75 28.50
CA VAL A 5 -46.20 11.43 28.89
C VAL A 5 -45.42 11.20 27.59
N VAL A 6 -44.55 12.13 27.22
CA VAL A 6 -43.56 11.95 26.16
C VAL A 6 -42.29 11.41 26.81
N GLY A 7 -42.10 10.09 26.73
CA GLY A 7 -40.87 9.43 27.15
C GLY A 7 -39.78 9.61 26.10
N PHE A 8 -38.66 10.25 26.47
CA PHE A 8 -37.45 10.30 25.65
C PHE A 8 -36.84 8.90 25.54
N ALA A 9 -36.87 8.31 24.35
CA ALA A 9 -36.10 7.12 24.04
C ALA A 9 -34.61 7.46 24.12
N LYS A 10 -33.87 6.77 25.00
CA LYS A 10 -32.40 6.81 25.00
C LYS A 10 -31.89 6.33 23.63
N PRO A 11 -30.87 6.98 23.04
CA PRO A 11 -30.28 6.47 21.81
C PRO A 11 -29.73 5.07 22.07
N ALA A 12 -30.14 4.12 21.25
CA ALA A 12 -29.62 2.76 21.25
C ALA A 12 -28.08 2.83 21.14
N GLN A 13 -27.39 2.41 22.19
CA GLN A 13 -25.96 2.16 22.15
C GLN A 13 -25.71 1.14 21.04
N LYS A 14 -25.01 1.55 19.98
CA LYS A 14 -24.47 0.61 19.00
C LYS A 14 -23.62 -0.42 19.75
N PRO A 15 -23.80 -1.73 19.52
CA PRO A 15 -22.99 -2.73 20.21
C PRO A 15 -21.53 -2.48 19.86
N VAL A 16 -20.70 -2.33 20.90
CA VAL A 16 -19.26 -2.38 20.77
C VAL A 16 -18.90 -3.79 20.28
N PRO A 17 -18.21 -3.97 19.14
CA PRO A 17 -17.84 -5.30 18.69
C PRO A 17 -16.89 -5.94 19.71
N ALA A 18 -17.27 -7.14 20.15
CA ALA A 18 -16.46 -7.97 21.02
C ALA A 18 -15.08 -8.26 20.39
N LYS A 19 -14.04 -8.38 21.22
CA LYS A 19 -12.74 -8.88 20.80
C LYS A 19 -12.93 -10.24 20.11
N GLY A 20 -12.68 -10.28 18.80
CA GLY A 20 -12.75 -11.51 18.00
C GLY A 20 -14.04 -11.70 17.21
N SER A 21 -14.68 -10.63 16.73
CA SER A 21 -15.69 -10.77 15.67
C SER A 21 -15.12 -11.63 14.53
N PRO A 22 -15.77 -12.77 14.18
CA PRO A 22 -15.35 -13.52 13.00
C PRO A 22 -15.47 -12.61 11.79
N ALA A 23 -14.45 -12.62 10.93
CA ALA A 23 -14.50 -11.90 9.67
C ALA A 23 -15.80 -12.27 8.94
N ALA A 24 -16.51 -11.26 8.43
CA ALA A 24 -17.74 -11.51 7.71
C ALA A 24 -17.45 -12.38 6.47
N PRO A 25 -18.33 -13.34 6.13
CA PRO A 25 -18.04 -14.33 5.11
C PRO A 25 -17.84 -13.65 3.75
N ALA A 26 -16.74 -14.00 3.08
CA ALA A 26 -16.49 -13.56 1.72
C ALA A 26 -17.50 -14.22 0.76
N ARG A 27 -17.97 -13.46 -0.24
CA ARG A 27 -18.90 -13.94 -1.27
C ARG A 27 -18.13 -14.27 -2.54
N LEU A 28 -18.19 -15.50 -3.01
CA LEU A 28 -17.74 -15.84 -4.37
C LEU A 28 -18.64 -15.13 -5.39
N ILE A 29 -18.08 -14.21 -6.17
CA ILE A 29 -18.82 -13.42 -7.16
C ILE A 29 -18.67 -13.94 -8.59
N GLY A 30 -17.66 -14.77 -8.83
CA GLY A 30 -17.46 -15.39 -10.14
C GLY A 30 -16.15 -16.17 -10.22
N ALA A 31 -16.01 -16.93 -11.30
CA ALA A 31 -14.77 -17.63 -11.63
C ALA A 31 -14.61 -17.66 -13.15
N VAL A 32 -13.37 -17.53 -13.62
CA VAL A 32 -13.02 -17.62 -15.03
C VAL A 32 -12.09 -18.80 -15.23
N ASP A 33 -12.52 -19.76 -16.03
CA ASP A 33 -11.75 -20.95 -16.37
C ASP A 33 -10.87 -20.72 -17.60
N SER A 34 -9.67 -21.29 -17.56
CA SER A 34 -8.80 -21.44 -18.72
C SER A 34 -8.37 -22.89 -18.87
N ARG A 35 -8.42 -23.41 -20.09
CA ARG A 35 -8.01 -24.79 -20.42
C ARG A 35 -6.49 -24.98 -20.37
N THR A 36 -5.74 -23.88 -20.39
CA THR A 36 -4.29 -23.79 -20.25
C THR A 36 -3.96 -22.77 -19.17
N GLU A 37 -2.69 -22.68 -18.77
CA GLU A 37 -2.24 -21.56 -17.94
C GLU A 37 -2.56 -20.21 -18.60
N PHE A 38 -2.91 -19.22 -17.79
CA PHE A 38 -3.22 -17.88 -18.24
C PHE A 38 -1.94 -17.16 -18.69
N PRO A 39 -1.87 -16.67 -19.94
CA PRO A 39 -0.84 -15.71 -20.32
C PRO A 39 -0.95 -14.44 -19.47
N GLY A 40 0.17 -13.84 -19.05
CA GLY A 40 0.18 -12.69 -18.15
C GLY A 40 -0.73 -11.54 -18.60
N ALA A 41 -0.67 -11.13 -19.87
CA ALA A 41 -1.54 -10.07 -20.40
C ALA A 41 -3.04 -10.42 -20.31
N ARG A 42 -3.39 -11.70 -20.55
CA ARG A 42 -4.78 -12.17 -20.42
C ARG A 42 -5.20 -12.22 -18.95
N MET A 43 -4.32 -12.62 -18.04
CA MET A 43 -4.59 -12.62 -16.60
C MET A 43 -4.99 -11.22 -16.14
N PHE A 44 -4.15 -10.22 -16.42
CA PHE A 44 -4.41 -8.84 -16.00
C PHE A 44 -5.65 -8.26 -16.69
N SER A 45 -5.89 -8.57 -17.97
CA SER A 45 -7.14 -8.17 -18.63
C SER A 45 -8.39 -8.75 -17.95
N VAL A 46 -8.35 -10.01 -17.49
CA VAL A 46 -9.46 -10.62 -16.75
C VAL A 46 -9.60 -9.99 -15.37
N LEU A 47 -8.50 -9.80 -14.65
CA LEU A 47 -8.47 -9.10 -13.37
C LEU A 47 -9.10 -7.70 -13.50
N ASP A 48 -8.69 -6.90 -14.48
CA ASP A 48 -9.19 -5.54 -14.70
C ASP A 48 -10.67 -5.53 -15.12
N SER A 49 -11.12 -6.54 -15.88
CA SER A 49 -12.55 -6.65 -16.27
C SER A 49 -13.51 -6.79 -15.08
N VAL A 50 -13.04 -7.33 -13.95
CA VAL A 50 -13.81 -7.49 -12.71
C VAL A 50 -13.46 -6.39 -11.70
N GLY A 51 -12.18 -6.03 -11.63
CA GLY A 51 -11.61 -5.06 -10.71
C GLY A 51 -11.97 -3.60 -11.04
N GLY A 52 -12.22 -3.31 -12.32
CA GLY A 52 -12.42 -1.96 -12.82
C GLY A 52 -11.09 -1.20 -12.87
N THR A 53 -11.08 0.04 -12.38
CA THR A 53 -9.89 0.92 -12.37
C THR A 53 -9.01 0.75 -11.13
N GLY A 54 -9.33 -0.19 -10.24
CA GLY A 54 -8.58 -0.40 -9.01
C GLY A 54 -7.25 -1.11 -9.26
N THR A 55 -6.27 -0.85 -8.40
CA THR A 55 -4.94 -1.48 -8.50
C THR A 55 -4.93 -2.85 -7.83
N TRP A 56 -4.73 -3.93 -8.59
CA TRP A 56 -4.55 -5.27 -8.05
C TRP A 56 -3.19 -5.39 -7.35
N MET A 57 -3.22 -5.65 -6.05
CA MET A 57 -2.04 -5.82 -5.21
C MET A 57 -1.86 -7.27 -4.84
N GLU A 58 -0.68 -7.84 -5.06
CA GLU A 58 -0.46 -9.24 -4.72
C GLU A 58 -0.33 -9.43 -3.20
N TRP A 59 -0.93 -10.51 -2.70
CA TRP A 59 -0.79 -10.95 -1.32
C TRP A 59 0.53 -11.69 -1.12
N ASP A 60 1.23 -11.34 -0.05
CA ASP A 60 2.48 -11.98 0.35
C ASP A 60 2.25 -12.93 1.54
N VAL A 61 2.74 -14.17 1.41
CA VAL A 61 2.68 -15.18 2.48
C VAL A 61 3.46 -14.78 3.73
N ASN A 62 4.50 -13.95 3.58
CA ASN A 62 5.31 -13.42 4.68
C ASN A 62 4.71 -12.14 5.29
N GLY A 63 3.64 -11.62 4.69
CA GLY A 63 2.95 -10.46 5.21
C GLY A 63 1.92 -10.80 6.29
N ILE A 64 1.35 -9.76 6.89
CA ILE A 64 0.27 -9.86 7.87
C ILE A 64 -0.90 -10.63 7.25
N ARG A 65 -1.41 -11.58 8.03
CA ARG A 65 -2.58 -12.38 7.72
C ARG A 65 -3.84 -11.61 8.09
N ASP A 66 -4.40 -10.90 7.11
CA ASP A 66 -5.69 -10.23 7.27
C ASP A 66 -6.81 -11.27 7.50
N PRO A 67 -7.60 -11.19 8.59
CA PRO A 67 -8.62 -12.19 8.91
C PRO A 67 -9.62 -12.44 7.77
N SER A 68 -10.06 -11.39 7.09
CA SER A 68 -11.01 -11.47 5.98
C SER A 68 -10.41 -12.17 4.76
N VAL A 69 -9.13 -11.93 4.47
CA VAL A 69 -8.40 -12.66 3.43
C VAL A 69 -8.21 -14.12 3.84
N MET A 70 -7.80 -14.37 5.07
CA MET A 70 -7.49 -15.73 5.56
C MET A 70 -8.72 -16.61 5.65
N TYR A 71 -9.90 -16.05 5.90
CA TYR A 71 -11.16 -16.79 5.87
C TYR A 71 -11.33 -17.58 4.56
N VAL A 72 -10.90 -17.01 3.43
CA VAL A 72 -10.95 -17.67 2.12
C VAL A 72 -9.71 -18.54 1.89
N LEU A 73 -8.52 -18.05 2.27
CA LEU A 73 -7.28 -18.73 1.93
C LEU A 73 -6.98 -19.95 2.82
N ASP A 74 -7.34 -19.95 4.10
CA ASP A 74 -7.00 -21.04 5.03
C ASP A 74 -7.51 -22.41 4.57
N PRO A 75 -8.76 -22.57 4.08
CA PRO A 75 -9.22 -23.82 3.48
C PRO A 75 -8.44 -24.21 2.22
N LEU A 76 -8.13 -23.23 1.36
CA LEU A 76 -7.44 -23.46 0.07
C LEU A 76 -5.97 -23.86 0.26
N LEU A 77 -5.28 -23.25 1.23
CA LEU A 77 -3.89 -23.55 1.58
C LEU A 77 -3.72 -24.95 2.17
N LYS A 78 -4.77 -25.51 2.78
CA LYS A 78 -4.81 -26.89 3.29
C LYS A 78 -5.24 -27.91 2.23
N SER A 79 -5.76 -27.45 1.09
CA SER A 79 -6.18 -28.31 0.00
C SER A 79 -5.00 -28.78 -0.85
N ALA A 80 -5.21 -29.84 -1.65
CA ALA A 80 -4.24 -30.28 -2.64
C ALA A 80 -4.05 -29.26 -3.78
N ASN A 81 -5.08 -28.43 -4.05
CA ASN A 81 -5.08 -27.41 -5.09
C ASN A 81 -4.76 -26.03 -4.47
N LYS A 82 -3.54 -25.89 -3.97
CA LYS A 82 -3.10 -24.64 -3.34
C LYS A 82 -3.13 -23.47 -4.33
N PRO A 83 -3.46 -22.25 -3.86
CA PRO A 83 -3.35 -21.04 -4.67
C PRO A 83 -1.95 -20.87 -5.26
N LYS A 84 -1.89 -20.60 -6.57
CA LYS A 84 -0.65 -20.19 -7.26
C LYS A 84 -0.32 -18.74 -6.96
N MET A 85 -1.33 -17.86 -7.04
CA MET A 85 -1.21 -16.43 -6.76
C MET A 85 -2.53 -15.89 -6.21
N VAL A 86 -2.45 -14.80 -5.45
CA VAL A 86 -3.61 -14.15 -4.83
C VAL A 86 -3.45 -12.64 -4.93
N TRP A 87 -4.45 -11.93 -5.47
CA TRP A 87 -4.46 -10.47 -5.56
C TRP A 87 -5.63 -9.88 -4.80
N VAL A 88 -5.46 -8.64 -4.32
CA VAL A 88 -6.47 -7.87 -3.59
C VAL A 88 -6.58 -6.47 -4.20
N ILE A 89 -7.81 -5.99 -4.40
CA ILE A 89 -8.11 -4.58 -4.61
C ILE A 89 -8.78 -4.05 -3.34
N SER A 90 -8.22 -2.99 -2.76
CA SER A 90 -8.81 -2.30 -1.61
C SER A 90 -9.44 -0.95 -1.96
N GLU A 91 -9.17 -0.39 -3.15
CA GLU A 91 -9.62 0.93 -3.62
C GLU A 91 -11.11 0.92 -4.03
N ARG A 92 -11.99 0.29 -3.24
CA ARG A 92 -13.42 0.06 -3.52
C ARG A 92 -14.23 0.10 -2.22
N GLU A 93 -15.55 0.30 -2.32
CA GLU A 93 -16.47 0.22 -1.16
C GLU A 93 -16.35 -1.14 -0.44
N LYS A 94 -16.25 -2.21 -1.23
CA LYS A 94 -15.93 -3.56 -0.76
C LYS A 94 -14.68 -4.07 -1.45
N PRO A 95 -13.67 -4.53 -0.69
CA PRO A 95 -12.47 -5.10 -1.27
C PRO A 95 -12.79 -6.34 -2.11
N LEU A 96 -12.03 -6.55 -3.19
CA LEU A 96 -12.09 -7.76 -3.98
C LEU A 96 -10.80 -8.55 -3.82
N MET A 97 -10.92 -9.87 -3.80
CA MET A 97 -9.80 -10.78 -3.83
C MET A 97 -9.92 -11.72 -5.02
N ALA A 98 -8.85 -11.89 -5.78
CA ALA A 98 -8.75 -12.86 -6.85
C ALA A 98 -7.76 -13.96 -6.46
N VAL A 99 -8.14 -15.21 -6.66
CA VAL A 99 -7.34 -16.38 -6.32
C VAL A 99 -7.13 -17.23 -7.56
N LEU A 100 -5.88 -17.40 -7.97
CA LEU A 100 -5.51 -18.29 -9.05
C LEU A 100 -5.28 -19.69 -8.52
N LEU A 101 -6.09 -20.65 -8.97
CA LEU A 101 -6.01 -22.06 -8.58
C LEU A 101 -5.63 -22.94 -9.78
N PRO A 102 -4.83 -23.99 -9.57
CA PRO A 102 -4.61 -25.00 -10.61
C PRO A 102 -5.91 -25.80 -10.87
N LYS A 103 -6.18 -26.12 -12.14
CA LYS A 103 -7.34 -26.93 -12.56
C LYS A 103 -6.96 -27.86 -13.72
N GLY A 104 -6.50 -29.07 -13.38
CA GLY A 104 -6.03 -30.04 -14.38
C GLY A 104 -4.81 -29.50 -15.13
N ALA A 105 -4.88 -29.47 -16.47
CA ALA A 105 -3.86 -28.87 -17.33
C ALA A 105 -3.97 -27.33 -17.46
N GLY A 106 -5.01 -26.74 -16.87
CA GLY A 106 -5.28 -25.31 -16.92
C GLY A 106 -5.39 -24.68 -15.53
N GLU A 107 -6.11 -23.56 -15.47
CA GLU A 107 -6.21 -22.72 -14.29
C GLU A 107 -7.61 -22.13 -14.16
N VAL A 108 -8.00 -21.81 -12.93
CA VAL A 108 -9.22 -21.05 -12.64
C VAL A 108 -8.86 -19.83 -11.81
N LEU A 109 -9.37 -18.67 -12.23
CA LEU A 109 -9.27 -17.42 -11.49
C LEU A 109 -10.61 -17.16 -10.80
N ALA A 110 -10.66 -17.36 -9.48
CA ALA A 110 -11.86 -17.18 -8.67
C ALA A 110 -11.85 -15.80 -7.99
N PHE A 111 -13.01 -15.13 -7.98
CA PHE A 111 -13.17 -13.79 -7.44
C PHE A 111 -14.08 -13.78 -6.22
N TYR A 112 -13.59 -13.21 -5.12
CA TYR A 112 -14.27 -13.11 -3.85
C TYR A 112 -14.46 -11.65 -3.48
N GLU A 113 -15.69 -11.25 -3.16
CA GLU A 113 -15.98 -9.97 -2.53
C GLU A 113 -15.82 -10.12 -1.02
N LEU A 114 -14.90 -9.35 -0.44
CA LEU A 114 -14.68 -9.28 1.00
C LEU A 114 -15.59 -8.20 1.60
N ALA A 115 -16.02 -8.38 2.85
CA ALA A 115 -16.79 -7.35 3.53
C ALA A 115 -15.94 -6.13 3.90
N ALA A 116 -14.70 -6.36 4.31
CA ALA A 116 -13.69 -5.36 4.64
C ALA A 116 -12.30 -6.02 4.61
N LEU A 117 -11.26 -5.20 4.74
CA LEU A 117 -9.93 -5.64 5.20
C LEU A 117 -9.82 -5.18 6.65
N ASP A 118 -9.68 -6.13 7.58
CA ASP A 118 -9.88 -5.91 9.01
C ASP A 118 -8.66 -6.29 9.86
N ALA A 119 -7.49 -6.41 9.23
CA ALA A 119 -6.22 -6.48 9.93
C ALA A 119 -6.05 -5.29 10.88
N LYS A 120 -5.69 -5.58 12.14
CA LYS A 120 -5.33 -4.55 13.11
C LYS A 120 -3.92 -4.00 12.80
N PRO A 121 -3.67 -2.70 13.07
CA PRO A 121 -2.34 -2.15 12.94
C PRO A 121 -1.32 -2.91 13.79
N VAL A 122 -0.21 -3.29 13.17
CA VAL A 122 0.97 -3.87 13.83
C VAL A 122 2.21 -3.09 13.43
N PRO A 123 3.27 -3.08 14.25
CA PRO A 123 4.52 -2.42 13.90
C PRO A 123 5.07 -2.88 12.55
N LEU A 124 5.64 -1.94 11.80
CA LEU A 124 6.38 -2.25 10.59
C LEU A 124 7.62 -3.06 10.96
N GLN A 125 7.84 -4.16 10.24
CA GLN A 125 9.01 -5.01 10.39
C GLN A 125 9.57 -5.32 9.01
N MET A 126 10.90 -5.34 8.92
CA MET A 126 11.57 -5.97 7.78
C MET A 126 11.66 -7.47 8.01
N ASN A 127 11.38 -8.26 6.97
CA ASN A 127 11.55 -9.70 7.08
C ASN A 127 13.04 -10.05 7.21
N ARG A 128 13.36 -10.99 8.10
CA ARG A 128 14.76 -11.31 8.48
C ARG A 128 15.55 -11.99 7.38
N VAL A 129 14.88 -12.71 6.49
CA VAL A 129 15.50 -13.43 5.37
C VAL A 129 15.07 -12.73 4.09
N LEU A 130 15.92 -11.82 3.61
CA LEU A 130 15.77 -11.19 2.31
C LEU A 130 16.59 -11.99 1.31
N SER A 131 15.98 -12.96 0.63
CA SER A 131 16.60 -13.53 -0.56
C SER A 131 16.47 -12.52 -1.70
N PRO A 132 17.57 -12.05 -2.33
CA PRO A 132 17.50 -11.14 -3.46
C PRO A 132 16.58 -11.64 -4.58
N ASP A 133 16.56 -12.95 -4.83
CA ASP A 133 15.71 -13.58 -5.85
C ASP A 133 14.21 -13.45 -5.55
N VAL A 134 13.85 -13.28 -4.27
CA VAL A 134 12.47 -13.09 -3.81
C VAL A 134 12.12 -11.61 -3.78
N VAL A 135 12.99 -10.79 -3.18
CA VAL A 135 12.74 -9.35 -2.98
C VAL A 135 12.82 -8.57 -4.29
N PHE A 136 13.81 -8.88 -5.11
CA PHE A 136 14.10 -8.19 -6.37
C PHE A 136 13.72 -9.04 -7.59
N ARG A 137 12.75 -9.94 -7.44
CA ARG A 137 12.29 -10.82 -8.52
C ARG A 137 11.96 -10.06 -9.82
N ASP A 138 11.37 -8.88 -9.67
CA ASP A 138 10.93 -8.06 -10.80
C ASP A 138 12.07 -7.13 -11.32
N TYR A 139 13.31 -7.39 -10.90
CA TYR A 139 14.50 -6.66 -11.26
C TYR A 139 15.58 -7.57 -11.83
N ARG A 140 16.39 -7.03 -12.74
CA ARG A 140 17.63 -7.63 -13.21
C ARG A 140 18.81 -7.03 -12.45
N GLN A 141 19.66 -7.88 -11.89
CA GLN A 141 20.93 -7.43 -11.31
C GLN A 141 21.87 -6.93 -12.42
N VAL A 142 22.43 -5.73 -12.26
CA VAL A 142 23.38 -5.12 -13.22
C VAL A 142 24.78 -4.96 -12.63
N SER A 143 24.90 -4.94 -11.31
CA SER A 143 26.18 -4.99 -10.59
C SER A 143 26.00 -5.70 -9.24
N THR A 144 27.07 -5.83 -8.46
CA THR A 144 27.03 -6.48 -7.13
C THR A 144 25.96 -5.86 -6.21
N SER A 145 25.73 -4.56 -6.32
CA SER A 145 24.80 -3.83 -5.46
C SER A 145 23.63 -3.19 -6.20
N GLU A 146 23.59 -3.23 -7.54
CA GLU A 146 22.57 -2.52 -8.32
C GLU A 146 21.65 -3.44 -9.11
N PHE A 147 20.38 -3.05 -9.15
CA PHE A 147 19.30 -3.76 -9.79
C PHE A 147 18.43 -2.77 -10.58
N VAL A 148 17.96 -3.18 -11.75
CA VAL A 148 17.10 -2.37 -12.63
C VAL A 148 15.81 -3.15 -12.90
N HIS A 149 14.66 -2.51 -12.73
CA HIS A 149 13.36 -3.17 -12.93
C HIS A 149 13.21 -3.66 -14.38
N LEU A 150 12.64 -4.86 -14.56
CA LEU A 150 12.53 -5.53 -15.86
C LEU A 150 11.73 -4.69 -16.87
N ASP A 151 10.60 -4.14 -16.44
CA ASP A 151 9.70 -3.37 -17.32
C ASP A 151 9.87 -1.85 -17.26
N ARG A 152 10.64 -1.33 -16.27
CA ARG A 152 10.71 0.10 -15.96
C ARG A 152 12.15 0.52 -15.66
N PRO A 153 12.98 0.79 -16.67
CA PRO A 153 14.41 1.08 -16.47
C PRO A 153 14.72 2.31 -15.59
N SER A 154 13.76 3.22 -15.43
CA SER A 154 13.85 4.36 -14.52
C SER A 154 13.65 4.00 -13.04
N LEU A 155 13.15 2.80 -12.75
CA LEU A 155 13.05 2.24 -11.41
C LEU A 155 14.29 1.37 -11.14
N LYS A 156 15.09 1.81 -10.17
CA LYS A 156 16.35 1.17 -9.79
C LYS A 156 16.37 0.88 -8.30
N ALA A 157 17.04 -0.19 -7.93
CA ALA A 157 17.34 -0.51 -6.54
C ALA A 157 18.86 -0.63 -6.34
N THR A 158 19.35 -0.16 -5.21
CA THR A 158 20.71 -0.35 -4.74
C THR A 158 20.65 -0.98 -3.36
N ALA A 159 21.27 -2.15 -3.19
CA ALA A 159 21.32 -2.86 -1.92
C ALA A 159 22.76 -3.02 -1.46
N THR A 160 23.03 -2.58 -0.25
CA THR A 160 24.32 -2.69 0.45
C THR A 160 24.08 -3.21 1.86
N GLU A 161 25.15 -3.54 2.58
CA GLU A 161 25.05 -3.94 3.99
C GLU A 161 24.43 -2.85 4.89
N LYS A 162 24.59 -1.57 4.51
CA LYS A 162 24.13 -0.43 5.31
C LYS A 162 22.75 0.07 4.93
N SER A 163 22.35 -0.14 3.67
CA SER A 163 21.09 0.39 3.18
C SER A 163 20.57 -0.30 1.94
N ILE A 164 19.25 -0.25 1.79
CA ILE A 164 18.56 -0.50 0.53
C ILE A 164 17.95 0.82 0.08
N ARG A 165 18.19 1.19 -1.17
CA ARG A 165 17.68 2.42 -1.78
C ARG A 165 16.94 2.08 -3.05
N PHE A 166 15.73 2.58 -3.19
CA PHE A 166 14.98 2.55 -4.43
C PHE A 166 14.86 3.96 -4.96
N THR A 167 15.06 4.12 -6.26
CA THR A 167 14.91 5.41 -6.94
C THR A 167 14.02 5.23 -8.15
N TYR A 168 13.10 6.17 -8.33
CA TYR A 168 12.29 6.28 -9.54
C TYR A 168 12.40 7.70 -10.06
N THR A 169 12.66 7.85 -11.36
CA THR A 169 12.76 9.16 -12.02
C THR A 169 11.83 9.21 -13.21
N ASN A 170 10.85 10.08 -13.13
CA ASN A 170 9.91 10.39 -14.20
C ASN A 170 9.47 11.84 -14.05
N PRO A 171 10.17 12.80 -14.71
CA PRO A 171 9.91 14.22 -14.52
C PRO A 171 8.43 14.57 -14.68
N ASP A 172 7.88 15.25 -13.67
CA ASP A 172 6.48 15.65 -13.69
C ASP A 172 6.27 16.86 -14.60
N ALA A 173 5.14 16.86 -15.32
CA ALA A 173 4.72 18.01 -16.12
C ALA A 173 4.38 19.24 -15.27
N SER A 174 3.98 19.02 -14.02
CA SER A 174 3.55 20.05 -13.06
C SER A 174 4.27 19.84 -11.73
N PRO A 175 5.51 20.33 -11.59
CA PRO A 175 6.27 20.18 -10.35
C PRO A 175 5.61 20.93 -9.19
N LEU A 176 5.87 20.46 -7.98
CA LEU A 176 5.49 21.10 -6.73
C LEU A 176 6.03 22.54 -6.69
N ARG A 177 5.11 23.50 -6.71
CA ARG A 177 5.47 24.92 -6.64
C ARG A 177 5.91 25.27 -5.22
N PHE A 178 7.10 25.82 -5.08
CA PHE A 178 7.58 26.39 -3.82
C PHE A 178 7.24 27.87 -3.71
N ASP A 179 6.60 28.27 -2.61
CA ASP A 179 6.25 29.66 -2.34
C ASP A 179 7.27 30.28 -1.36
N SER A 180 8.21 31.08 -1.90
CA SER A 180 9.26 31.73 -1.11
C SER A 180 8.72 32.76 -0.11
N ASP A 181 7.49 33.24 -0.30
CA ASP A 181 6.86 34.25 0.54
C ASP A 181 5.89 33.65 1.57
N PHE A 182 5.96 32.34 1.83
CA PHE A 182 5.09 31.65 2.79
C PHE A 182 5.00 32.36 4.16
N THR A 183 6.10 32.92 4.65
CA THR A 183 6.13 33.62 5.95
C THR A 183 5.28 34.89 5.98
N LYS A 184 5.11 35.57 4.84
CA LYS A 184 4.33 36.81 4.67
C LYS A 184 2.83 36.57 4.54
N LYS A 185 2.41 35.32 4.30
CA LYS A 185 1.01 34.93 4.17
C LYS A 185 0.25 35.06 5.49
N THR A 186 -1.05 35.34 5.39
CA THR A 186 -1.99 35.26 6.49
C THR A 186 -2.11 33.82 7.03
N VAL A 187 -2.69 33.66 8.22
CA VAL A 187 -2.90 32.32 8.82
C VAL A 187 -3.76 31.42 7.92
N VAL A 188 -4.78 31.99 7.25
CA VAL A 188 -5.67 31.23 6.36
C VAL A 188 -4.92 30.76 5.11
N GLU A 189 -4.16 31.65 4.49
CA GLU A 189 -3.35 31.32 3.31
C GLU A 189 -2.27 30.28 3.62
N LYS A 190 -1.63 30.35 4.80
CA LYS A 190 -0.67 29.34 5.26
C LYS A 190 -1.32 27.96 5.37
N LYS A 191 -2.50 27.88 6.00
CA LYS A 191 -3.25 26.62 6.12
C LYS A 191 -3.65 26.05 4.77
N ASN A 192 -4.08 26.91 3.83
CA ASN A 192 -4.42 26.47 2.48
C ASN A 192 -3.20 25.94 1.72
N GLU A 193 -2.04 26.60 1.83
CA GLU A 193 -0.81 26.12 1.22
C GLU A 193 -0.37 24.77 1.81
N VAL A 194 -0.39 24.64 3.14
CA VAL A 194 -0.08 23.38 3.84
C VAL A 194 -0.97 22.25 3.36
N ARG A 195 -2.29 22.49 3.24
CA ARG A 195 -3.24 21.50 2.70
C ARG A 195 -2.90 21.10 1.27
N ASN A 196 -2.62 22.05 0.37
CA ASN A 196 -2.26 21.74 -1.02
C ASN A 196 -1.02 20.84 -1.11
N TYR A 197 -0.05 21.06 -0.22
CA TYR A 197 1.13 20.20 -0.10
C TYR A 197 0.79 18.81 0.42
N HIS A 198 -0.12 18.69 1.41
CA HIS A 198 -0.58 17.37 1.86
C HIS A 198 -1.29 16.59 0.76
N ASP A 199 -2.20 17.24 0.01
CA ASP A 199 -2.91 16.61 -1.10
C ASP A 199 -1.90 16.14 -2.18
N PHE A 200 -0.87 16.94 -2.46
CA PHE A 200 0.22 16.56 -3.35
C PHE A 200 1.04 15.38 -2.79
N PHE A 201 1.41 15.40 -1.51
CA PHE A 201 2.18 14.31 -0.89
C PHE A 201 1.42 13.01 -0.77
N GLU A 202 0.10 13.05 -0.60
CA GLU A 202 -0.74 11.85 -0.63
C GLU A 202 -0.66 11.18 -2.01
N TYR A 203 -0.77 11.98 -3.08
CA TYR A 203 -0.59 11.49 -4.45
C TYR A 203 0.81 10.90 -4.70
N GLU A 204 1.85 11.63 -4.32
CA GLU A 204 3.25 11.18 -4.46
C GLU A 204 3.51 9.89 -3.68
N TYR A 205 3.01 9.80 -2.46
CA TYR A 205 3.13 8.61 -1.62
C TYR A 205 2.46 7.40 -2.29
N VAL A 206 1.26 7.56 -2.85
CA VAL A 206 0.58 6.50 -3.62
C VAL A 206 1.43 6.01 -4.80
N LEU A 207 2.07 6.92 -5.53
CA LEU A 207 2.98 6.56 -6.62
C LEU A 207 4.23 5.81 -6.12
N MET A 208 4.83 6.25 -5.01
CA MET A 208 5.97 5.57 -4.40
C MET A 208 5.61 4.17 -3.93
N LEU A 209 4.42 3.96 -3.36
CA LEU A 209 3.96 2.64 -2.97
C LEU A 209 3.83 1.71 -4.18
N ARG A 210 3.28 2.20 -5.29
CA ARG A 210 3.19 1.45 -6.55
C ARG A 210 4.57 1.14 -7.13
N ALA A 211 5.48 2.10 -7.12
CA ALA A 211 6.80 1.93 -7.68
C ALA A 211 7.69 1.02 -6.83
N PHE A 212 7.66 1.17 -5.51
CA PHE A 212 8.63 0.55 -4.61
C PHE A 212 8.04 -0.64 -3.85
N VAL A 213 6.95 -0.43 -3.11
CA VAL A 213 6.39 -1.49 -2.25
C VAL A 213 5.80 -2.63 -3.07
N GLN A 214 5.07 -2.31 -4.14
CA GLN A 214 4.46 -3.35 -4.97
C GLN A 214 5.46 -4.10 -5.85
N SER A 215 6.62 -3.50 -6.16
CA SER A 215 7.69 -4.15 -6.91
C SER A 215 8.65 -4.96 -6.03
N THR A 216 8.53 -4.87 -4.71
CA THR A 216 9.41 -5.58 -3.76
C THR A 216 8.61 -6.49 -2.86
N ARG A 217 8.74 -7.80 -3.07
CA ARG A 217 8.01 -8.78 -2.26
C ARG A 217 8.78 -9.20 -1.04
N GLY A 218 8.04 -9.44 0.02
CA GLY A 218 8.57 -9.99 1.25
C GLY A 218 9.60 -9.08 1.91
N LEU A 219 9.71 -7.81 1.50
CA LEU A 219 10.61 -6.87 2.14
C LEU A 219 10.10 -6.50 3.54
N PHE A 220 8.79 -6.31 3.64
CA PHE A 220 8.09 -5.91 4.85
C PHE A 220 7.04 -6.94 5.25
N ASN A 221 6.70 -6.98 6.54
CA ASN A 221 5.54 -7.72 7.05
C ASN A 221 4.21 -7.09 6.63
N TRP A 222 4.19 -5.83 6.21
CA TRP A 222 2.96 -5.19 5.72
C TRP A 222 2.64 -5.62 4.30
N GLN A 223 1.43 -6.13 4.08
CA GLN A 223 0.84 -6.27 2.75
C GLN A 223 0.76 -4.91 2.05
N ALA A 224 0.84 -4.90 0.71
CA ALA A 224 0.83 -3.67 -0.08
C ALA A 224 -0.36 -2.75 0.25
N TRP A 225 -1.56 -3.29 0.49
CA TRP A 225 -2.74 -2.49 0.84
C TRP A 225 -2.67 -1.83 2.22
N HIS A 226 -1.94 -2.42 3.19
CA HIS A 226 -1.81 -1.81 4.53
C HIS A 226 -1.07 -0.47 4.46
N TRP A 227 -0.19 -0.28 3.48
CA TRP A 227 0.50 0.98 3.27
C TRP A 227 -0.43 2.13 2.86
N TYR A 228 -1.61 1.82 2.32
CA TYR A 228 -2.64 2.79 1.98
C TYR A 228 -3.63 3.04 3.13
N MET A 229 -3.58 2.25 4.21
CA MET A 229 -4.54 2.37 5.31
C MET A 229 -4.08 3.41 6.34
N PRO A 230 -4.86 4.48 6.61
CA PRO A 230 -4.51 5.50 7.59
C PRO A 230 -4.21 4.94 8.99
N ALA A 231 -4.91 3.86 9.39
CA ALA A 231 -4.69 3.21 10.68
C ALA A 231 -3.26 2.66 10.86
N PHE A 232 -2.57 2.35 9.77
CA PHE A 232 -1.18 1.85 9.78
C PHE A 232 -0.16 2.98 9.65
N ASN A 233 -0.40 3.94 8.75
CA ASN A 233 0.62 4.90 8.34
C ASN A 233 0.47 6.33 8.92
N ALA A 234 -0.65 6.69 9.56
CA ALA A 234 -0.96 8.10 9.87
C ALA A 234 0.09 8.81 10.75
N ARG A 235 0.81 8.07 11.60
CA ARG A 235 1.86 8.63 12.46
C ARG A 235 3.23 8.71 11.80
N ALA A 236 3.38 8.18 10.59
CA ALA A 236 4.62 8.17 9.83
C ALA A 236 4.65 9.28 8.78
N MET A 237 3.50 9.82 8.39
CA MET A 237 3.41 10.91 7.43
C MET A 237 3.96 12.22 8.02
N ILE A 238 4.54 13.06 7.15
CA ILE A 238 4.97 14.41 7.52
C ILE A 238 3.83 15.19 8.17
N SER A 239 4.11 15.87 9.29
CA SER A 239 3.11 16.68 10.00
C SER A 239 3.02 18.11 9.46
N ASP A 240 1.88 18.78 9.69
CA ASP A 240 1.67 20.20 9.39
C ASP A 240 2.81 21.07 9.93
N LYS A 241 3.25 20.78 11.17
CA LYS A 241 4.33 21.54 11.84
C LYS A 241 5.67 21.38 11.12
N GLU A 242 6.00 20.17 10.66
CA GLU A 242 7.23 19.92 9.92
C GLU A 242 7.19 20.60 8.56
N LEU A 243 6.04 20.52 7.88
CA LEU A 243 5.83 21.17 6.59
C LEU A 243 5.88 22.70 6.69
N GLU A 244 5.19 23.29 7.66
CA GLU A 244 5.26 24.73 7.93
C GLU A 244 6.70 25.17 8.21
N ALA A 245 7.48 24.37 8.94
CA ALA A 245 8.88 24.67 9.22
C ALA A 245 9.75 24.61 7.95
N ILE A 246 9.45 23.72 7.00
CA ILE A 246 10.12 23.67 5.69
C ILE A 246 9.77 24.91 4.87
N LEU A 247 8.47 25.20 4.72
CA LEU A 247 8.00 26.34 3.92
C LEU A 247 8.49 27.68 4.49
N SER A 248 8.54 27.80 5.82
CA SER A 248 8.99 29.02 6.50
C SER A 248 10.48 29.36 6.27
N LYS A 249 11.29 28.41 5.75
CA LYS A 249 12.69 28.71 5.38
C LYS A 249 12.79 29.60 4.14
N GLY A 250 11.75 29.68 3.31
CA GLY A 250 11.75 30.49 2.08
C GLY A 250 12.66 29.98 0.97
N VAL A 251 13.27 28.80 1.13
CA VAL A 251 14.15 28.15 0.12
C VAL A 251 13.69 26.71 -0.09
N PRO A 252 13.52 26.24 -1.34
CA PRO A 252 13.09 24.87 -1.62
C PRO A 252 14.14 23.85 -1.16
N PRO A 253 13.75 22.78 -0.44
CA PRO A 253 14.66 21.69 -0.12
C PRO A 253 14.96 20.85 -1.37
N GLN A 254 16.11 20.14 -1.39
CA GLN A 254 16.44 19.19 -2.46
C GLN A 254 15.47 18.00 -2.48
N SER A 255 14.99 17.59 -1.31
CA SER A 255 14.01 16.51 -1.14
C SER A 255 13.21 16.74 0.14
N ILE A 256 11.95 16.31 0.14
CA ILE A 256 11.07 16.31 1.31
C ILE A 256 10.79 14.87 1.69
N THR A 257 11.06 14.51 2.95
CA THR A 257 10.64 13.21 3.50
C THR A 257 9.15 13.29 3.84
N ILE A 258 8.33 12.55 3.11
CA ILE A 258 6.86 12.57 3.26
C ILE A 258 6.35 11.44 4.16
N PHE A 259 7.14 10.37 4.31
CA PHE A 259 6.88 9.27 5.23
C PHE A 259 8.19 8.88 5.89
N LYS A 260 8.14 8.66 7.21
CA LYS A 260 9.28 8.21 8.01
C LYS A 260 8.80 7.31 9.14
N MET A 261 9.28 6.07 9.17
CA MET A 261 8.98 5.12 10.24
C MET A 261 10.22 4.32 10.63
N LYS A 262 10.35 4.05 11.94
CA LYS A 262 11.34 3.11 12.46
C LYS A 262 10.69 1.73 12.55
N ALA A 263 11.24 0.76 11.83
CA ALA A 263 10.84 -0.64 11.94
C ALA A 263 11.27 -1.23 13.28
N GLU A 264 10.61 -2.30 13.73
CA GLU A 264 10.91 -2.96 15.01
C GLU A 264 12.35 -3.48 15.10
N GLY A 265 12.94 -3.86 13.95
CA GLY A 265 14.33 -4.27 13.85
C GLY A 265 15.36 -3.14 13.95
N GLY A 266 14.91 -1.88 14.11
CA GLY A 266 15.75 -0.71 14.26
C GLY A 266 16.02 0.06 12.97
N GLN A 267 15.68 -0.51 11.80
CA GLN A 267 15.85 0.15 10.51
C GLN A 267 14.94 1.37 10.37
N TRP A 268 15.42 2.41 9.69
CA TRP A 268 14.57 3.52 9.27
C TRP A 268 14.10 3.29 7.84
N VAL A 269 12.81 3.51 7.60
CA VAL A 269 12.20 3.51 6.28
C VAL A 269 11.72 4.93 5.99
N GLU A 270 12.22 5.53 4.92
CA GLU A 270 11.92 6.89 4.51
C GLU A 270 11.48 6.94 3.05
N PHE A 271 10.36 7.59 2.77
CA PHE A 271 9.97 7.99 1.41
C PHE A 271 10.22 9.48 1.22
N LYS A 272 10.91 9.82 0.13
CA LYS A 272 11.34 11.18 -0.19
C LYS A 272 10.95 11.52 -1.62
N THR A 273 10.45 12.74 -1.82
CA THR A 273 10.20 13.31 -3.15
C THR A 273 10.95 14.62 -3.30
N SER A 274 11.44 14.90 -4.51
CA SER A 274 11.91 16.24 -4.90
C SER A 274 10.76 17.18 -5.27
N GLY A 275 9.55 16.66 -5.43
CA GLY A 275 8.40 17.37 -5.98
C GLY A 275 8.49 17.61 -7.49
N ASN A 276 9.41 16.97 -8.22
CA ASN A 276 9.55 17.11 -9.67
C ASN A 276 9.73 15.77 -10.40
N GLY A 277 9.09 14.72 -9.88
CA GLY A 277 9.15 13.39 -10.48
C GLY A 277 10.38 12.57 -10.12
N PHE A 278 11.15 12.97 -9.09
CA PHE A 278 12.15 12.11 -8.47
C PHE A 278 11.66 11.62 -7.11
N TYR A 279 11.63 10.29 -6.98
CA TYR A 279 11.15 9.58 -5.82
C TYR A 279 12.25 8.67 -5.28
N GLU A 280 12.35 8.59 -3.96
CA GLU A 280 13.33 7.75 -3.28
C GLU A 280 12.69 7.03 -2.08
N MET A 281 12.88 5.71 -1.99
CA MET A 281 12.72 4.98 -0.74
C MET A 281 14.09 4.63 -0.20
N VAL A 282 14.40 5.02 1.02
CA VAL A 282 15.63 4.63 1.71
C VAL A 282 15.32 3.81 2.94
N ILE A 283 15.97 2.66 3.03
CA ILE A 283 15.97 1.79 4.19
C ILE A 283 17.39 1.79 4.74
N THR A 284 17.60 2.32 5.95
CA THR A 284 18.94 2.35 6.58
C THR A 284 19.01 1.40 7.76
N ASN A 285 20.01 0.53 7.77
CA ASN A 285 20.32 -0.33 8.90
C ASN A 285 20.96 0.49 10.04
N PRO A 286 20.69 0.11 11.31
CA PRO A 286 21.35 0.71 12.47
C PRO A 286 22.84 0.41 12.55
#